data_AF-A0A6U2FLR5-F1
#
_entry.id   AF-A0A6U2FLR5-F1
#
_cell.length_a   1.000
_cell.length_b   1.000
_cell.length_c   1.000
_cell.angle_alpha   90.00
_cell.angle_beta   90.00
_cell.angle_gamma   90.00
#
_symmetry.space_group_name_H-M   'P 1'
#
loop_
_entity.id
_entity.type
_entity.pdbx_description
1 polymer ?
#
loop_
_entity_poly.entity_id
_entity_poly.type
_entity_poly.pdbx_seq_one_letter_code
_entity_poly.pdbx_strand_id
1 'polypeptide(L)'
;MKAGYVVVPLRLVLLLIVLVGVVAGPEGVDLTEEQHLNLPDFSDPEVAKRLKCSACRASAVEMHEALAGLRKKRGKAKIKEYEYTEVMDAVCDGPVRTGYGIQLKNNLPTNKFSKDDLISRAKGNWGSRYLSGICGDIYRDHEDDLMEHQREPLLDYVGLICKDAVKLCDAQTLEDKALGDERGFEYDSNGTGGQAPALNVEVEL
;
A
#
# COMPACT_ATOMS: atom_id res chain seq x y z
N MET A 1 -5.37 64.19 25.66
CA MET A 1 -5.31 63.23 24.53
C MET A 1 -5.71 61.86 25.06
N LYS A 2 -6.88 61.33 24.68
CA LYS A 2 -7.34 59.98 25.04
C LYS A 2 -7.43 59.16 23.76
N ALA A 3 -6.63 58.09 23.66
CA ALA A 3 -6.67 57.14 22.55
C ALA A 3 -7.81 56.14 22.81
N GLY A 4 -8.76 56.05 21.88
CA GLY A 4 -9.84 55.06 21.90
C GLY A 4 -9.43 53.83 21.11
N TYR A 5 -9.54 52.65 21.74
CA TYR A 5 -9.38 51.36 21.06
C TYR A 5 -10.75 50.89 20.57
N VAL A 6 -10.85 50.58 19.27
CA VAL A 6 -12.02 49.97 18.65
C VAL A 6 -11.94 48.46 18.88
N VAL A 7 -12.86 47.92 19.67
CA VAL A 7 -12.99 46.49 19.93
C VAL A 7 -13.76 45.87 18.76
N VAL A 8 -13.06 45.18 17.86
CA VAL A 8 -13.69 44.42 16.78
C VAL A 8 -14.07 43.03 17.31
N PRO A 9 -15.34 42.60 17.21
CA PRO A 9 -15.78 41.33 17.76
C PRO A 9 -15.18 40.14 17.00
N LEU A 10 -14.49 39.27 17.75
CA LEU A 10 -13.73 38.08 17.32
C LEU A 10 -14.54 37.03 16.54
N ARG A 11 -15.87 37.19 16.40
CA ARG A 11 -16.74 36.22 15.72
C ARG A 11 -16.80 36.37 14.21
N LEU A 12 -16.32 37.49 13.63
CA LEU A 12 -16.39 37.72 12.18
C LEU A 12 -15.19 37.19 11.40
N VAL A 13 -14.08 36.86 12.06
CA VAL A 13 -12.85 36.36 11.40
C VAL A 13 -12.90 34.84 11.18
N LEU A 14 -13.79 34.11 11.88
CA LEU A 14 -13.86 32.65 11.82
C LEU A 14 -14.62 32.08 10.61
N LEU A 15 -15.15 32.94 9.73
CA LEU A 15 -16.05 32.54 8.63
C LEU A 15 -15.40 32.54 7.24
N LEU A 16 -14.10 32.82 7.12
CA LEU A 16 -13.49 33.15 5.81
C LEU A 16 -12.41 32.20 5.27
N ILE A 17 -12.05 31.10 5.94
CA ILE A 17 -11.06 30.17 5.37
C ILE A 17 -11.39 28.71 5.70
N VAL A 18 -12.48 28.20 5.11
CA VAL A 18 -12.65 26.76 4.89
C VAL A 18 -13.07 26.55 3.43
N LEU A 19 -12.27 27.10 2.50
CA LEU A 19 -12.19 26.56 1.14
C LEU A 19 -11.22 25.39 1.21
N VAL A 20 -11.67 24.27 1.77
CA VAL A 20 -11.02 22.98 1.55
C VAL A 20 -11.29 22.68 0.08
N GLY A 21 -10.30 22.99 -0.76
CA GLY A 21 -10.29 22.52 -2.13
C GLY A 21 -10.41 21.01 -2.08
N VAL A 22 -11.56 20.50 -2.48
CA VAL A 22 -11.75 19.09 -2.80
C VAL A 22 -10.82 18.84 -3.99
N VAL A 23 -9.60 18.39 -3.69
CA VAL A 23 -8.73 17.81 -4.70
C VAL A 23 -9.43 16.52 -5.08
N ALA A 24 -10.19 16.58 -6.18
CA ALA A 24 -10.67 15.39 -6.85
C ALA A 24 -9.42 14.58 -7.21
N GLY A 25 -9.14 13.56 -6.40
CA GLY A 25 -8.09 12.59 -6.72
C GLY A 25 -8.43 11.95 -8.06
N PRO A 26 -7.42 11.43 -8.80
CA PRO A 26 -7.67 10.76 -10.06
C PRO A 26 -8.60 9.55 -9.82
N GLU A 27 -9.87 9.72 -10.20
CA GLU A 27 -10.83 8.63 -10.28
C GLU A 27 -10.27 7.58 -11.26
N GLY A 28 -10.43 6.30 -10.93
CA GLY A 28 -9.91 5.22 -11.75
C GLY A 28 -10.42 5.36 -13.18
N VAL A 29 -9.52 5.66 -14.11
CA VAL A 29 -9.86 5.77 -15.52
C VAL A 29 -10.27 4.39 -16.01
N ASP A 30 -11.50 4.28 -16.53
CA ASP A 30 -11.94 3.07 -17.20
C ASP A 30 -10.95 2.70 -18.31
N LEU A 31 -10.57 1.42 -18.37
CA LEU A 31 -9.58 0.93 -19.31
C LEU A 31 -10.05 1.19 -20.74
N THR A 32 -9.16 1.72 -21.57
CA THR A 32 -9.42 1.81 -23.02
C THR A 32 -9.50 0.39 -23.61
N GLU A 33 -10.16 0.24 -24.76
CA GLU A 33 -10.19 -1.04 -25.47
C GLU A 33 -8.78 -1.57 -25.77
N GLU A 34 -7.86 -0.67 -26.13
CA GLU A 34 -6.44 -0.98 -26.32
C GLU A 34 -5.81 -1.53 -25.03
N GLN A 35 -6.08 -0.94 -23.87
CA GLN A 35 -5.56 -1.43 -22.59
C GLN A 35 -6.15 -2.79 -22.21
N HIS A 36 -7.43 -3.01 -22.50
CA HIS A 36 -8.08 -4.31 -22.30
C HIS A 36 -7.43 -5.42 -23.14
N LEU A 37 -7.10 -5.12 -24.40
CA LEU A 37 -6.44 -6.07 -25.31
C LEU A 37 -4.98 -6.35 -24.93
N ASN A 38 -4.34 -5.44 -24.20
CA ASN A 38 -2.95 -5.54 -23.77
C ASN A 38 -2.80 -5.87 -22.28
N LEU A 39 -3.85 -6.39 -21.63
CA LEU A 39 -3.72 -6.91 -20.27
C LEU A 39 -2.70 -8.06 -20.24
N PRO A 40 -1.93 -8.20 -19.16
CA PRO A 40 -0.98 -9.30 -19.03
C PRO A 40 -1.68 -10.66 -19.20
N ASP A 41 -1.08 -11.55 -20.00
CA ASP A 41 -1.60 -12.90 -20.18
C ASP A 41 -1.28 -13.76 -18.95
N PHE A 42 -2.29 -14.02 -18.13
CA PHE A 42 -2.17 -14.88 -16.94
C PHE A 42 -1.91 -16.35 -17.27
N SER A 43 -2.11 -16.77 -18.51
CA SER A 43 -1.81 -18.13 -18.95
C SER A 43 -0.34 -18.34 -19.28
N ASP A 44 0.41 -17.26 -19.55
CA ASP A 44 1.86 -17.30 -19.71
C ASP A 44 2.52 -17.48 -18.32
N PRO A 45 3.27 -18.59 -18.09
CA PRO A 45 3.91 -18.87 -16.81
C PRO A 45 4.88 -17.79 -16.33
N GLU A 46 5.61 -17.13 -17.24
CA GLU A 46 6.60 -16.11 -16.89
C GLU A 46 5.92 -14.81 -16.50
N VAL A 47 4.84 -14.44 -17.20
CA VAL A 47 4.00 -13.29 -16.84
C VAL A 47 3.32 -13.52 -15.50
N ALA A 48 2.72 -14.69 -15.32
CA ALA A 48 2.08 -15.08 -14.06
C ALA A 48 3.06 -15.04 -12.89
N LYS A 49 4.29 -15.57 -13.07
CA LYS A 49 5.34 -15.54 -12.05
C LYS A 49 5.69 -14.10 -11.65
N ARG A 50 5.91 -13.21 -12.61
CA ARG A 50 6.21 -11.79 -12.34
C ARG A 50 5.06 -11.08 -11.63
N LEU A 51 3.83 -11.33 -12.04
CA LEU A 51 2.64 -10.75 -11.41
C LEU A 51 2.42 -11.25 -9.99
N LYS A 52 2.62 -12.56 -9.74
CA LYS A 52 2.57 -13.13 -8.38
C LYS A 52 3.61 -12.50 -7.47
N CYS A 53 4.86 -12.38 -7.94
CA CYS A 53 5.90 -11.71 -7.18
C CYS A 53 5.54 -10.23 -6.90
N SER A 54 5.08 -9.49 -7.91
CA SER A 54 4.67 -8.09 -7.72
C SER A 54 3.50 -7.93 -6.75
N ALA A 55 2.49 -8.82 -6.82
CA ALA A 55 1.36 -8.85 -5.91
C ALA A 55 1.77 -9.21 -4.47
N CYS A 56 2.72 -10.15 -4.31
CA CYS A 56 3.28 -10.47 -3.01
C CYS A 56 3.97 -9.26 -2.40
N ARG A 57 4.83 -8.58 -3.16
CA ARG A 57 5.55 -7.39 -2.69
C ARG A 57 4.59 -6.28 -2.27
N ALA A 58 3.55 -6.03 -3.06
CA ALA A 58 2.49 -5.09 -2.70
C ALA A 58 1.81 -5.46 -1.39
N SER A 59 1.44 -6.73 -1.22
CA SER A 59 0.78 -7.22 0.00
C SER A 59 1.70 -7.13 1.21
N ALA A 60 2.95 -7.56 1.09
CA ALA A 60 3.94 -7.56 2.16
C ALA A 60 4.25 -6.13 2.65
N VAL A 61 4.28 -5.14 1.75
CA VAL A 61 4.44 -3.72 2.13
C VAL A 61 3.29 -3.26 3.02
N GLU A 62 2.04 -3.51 2.62
CA GLU A 62 0.87 -3.11 3.42
C GLU A 62 0.80 -3.86 4.76
N MET A 63 1.11 -5.16 4.77
CA MET A 63 1.16 -5.95 6.00
C MET A 63 2.23 -5.41 6.97
N HIS A 64 3.42 -5.05 6.45
CA HIS A 64 4.50 -4.48 7.26
C HIS A 64 4.10 -3.15 7.90
N GLU A 65 3.51 -2.25 7.11
CA GLU A 65 3.01 -0.96 7.58
C GLU A 65 1.94 -1.14 8.68
N ALA A 66 1.00 -2.07 8.47
CA ALA A 66 -0.06 -2.36 9.42
C ALA A 66 0.46 -2.97 10.73
N LEU A 67 1.39 -3.93 10.65
CA LEU A 67 2.07 -4.51 11.81
C LEU A 67 2.91 -3.48 12.56
N ALA A 68 3.57 -2.56 11.85
CA ALA A 68 4.28 -1.43 12.45
C ALA A 68 3.31 -0.51 13.22
N GLY A 69 2.16 -0.21 12.64
CA GLY A 69 1.08 0.55 13.29
C GLY A 69 0.58 -0.13 14.56
N LEU A 70 0.33 -1.44 14.51
CA LEU A 70 -0.14 -2.21 15.65
C LEU A 70 0.91 -2.29 16.77
N ARG A 71 2.19 -2.50 16.41
CA ARG A 71 3.32 -2.46 17.37
C ARG A 71 3.42 -1.09 18.04
N LYS A 72 3.27 0.01 17.29
CA LYS A 72 3.29 1.36 17.85
C LYS A 72 2.16 1.57 18.87
N LYS A 73 0.95 1.07 18.58
CA LYS A 73 -0.19 1.12 19.50
C LYS A 73 0.04 0.28 20.78
N ARG A 74 0.68 -0.89 20.65
CA ARG A 74 0.96 -1.81 21.78
C ARG A 74 2.21 -1.47 22.59
N GLY A 75 3.15 -0.72 22.01
CA GLY A 75 4.45 -0.46 22.60
C GLY A 75 5.27 -1.76 22.77
N LYS A 76 5.43 -2.21 24.02
CA LYS A 76 6.21 -3.42 24.34
C LYS A 76 5.36 -4.69 24.46
N ALA A 77 4.04 -4.56 24.50
CA ALA A 77 3.14 -5.71 24.63
C ALA A 77 3.18 -6.57 23.36
N LYS A 78 3.02 -7.89 23.52
CA LYS A 78 2.87 -8.82 22.39
C LYS A 78 1.54 -8.51 21.69
N ILE A 79 1.57 -8.53 20.35
CA ILE A 79 0.35 -8.51 19.53
C ILE A 79 -0.42 -9.80 19.79
N LYS A 80 -1.72 -9.66 20.04
CA LYS A 80 -2.59 -10.81 20.22
C LYS A 80 -3.07 -11.31 18.86
N GLU A 81 -3.33 -12.61 18.78
CA GLU A 81 -3.79 -13.30 17.57
C GLU A 81 -5.01 -12.63 16.94
N TYR A 82 -6.06 -12.34 17.73
CA TYR A 82 -7.26 -11.67 17.18
C TYR A 82 -6.98 -10.28 16.60
N GLU A 83 -6.02 -9.52 17.17
CA GLU A 83 -5.66 -8.20 16.63
C GLU A 83 -4.87 -8.33 15.35
N TYR A 84 -4.04 -9.37 15.26
CA TYR A 84 -3.34 -9.69 14.03
C TYR A 84 -4.34 -10.03 12.92
N THR A 85 -5.28 -10.96 13.18
CA THR A 85 -6.31 -11.36 12.21
C THR A 85 -7.15 -10.16 11.76
N GLU A 86 -7.67 -9.35 12.70
CA GLU A 86 -8.47 -8.16 12.38
C GLU A 86 -7.70 -7.16 11.49
N VAL A 87 -6.41 -6.95 11.77
CA VAL A 87 -5.58 -6.04 10.99
C VAL A 87 -5.23 -6.63 9.62
N MET A 88 -4.92 -7.92 9.52
CA MET A 88 -4.60 -8.56 8.24
C MET A 88 -5.82 -8.64 7.31
N ASP A 89 -7.00 -8.98 7.84
CA ASP A 89 -8.25 -8.97 7.07
C ASP A 89 -8.52 -7.57 6.51
N ALA A 90 -8.37 -6.53 7.34
CA ALA A 90 -8.54 -5.14 6.91
C ALA A 90 -7.50 -4.72 5.84
N VAL A 91 -6.26 -5.20 5.93
CA VAL A 91 -5.22 -4.95 4.92
C VAL A 91 -5.60 -5.57 3.58
N CYS A 92 -6.00 -6.85 3.57
CA CYS A 92 -6.30 -7.58 2.35
C CYS A 92 -7.60 -7.14 1.67
N ASP A 93 -8.58 -6.65 2.42
CA ASP A 93 -9.84 -6.12 1.89
C ASP A 93 -9.81 -4.62 1.60
N GLY A 94 -8.88 -3.87 2.18
CA GLY A 94 -8.80 -2.42 2.07
C GLY A 94 -7.64 -1.94 1.17
N PRO A 95 -6.49 -1.52 1.74
CA PRO A 95 -5.39 -0.90 1.00
C PRO A 95 -4.87 -1.73 -0.18
N VAL A 96 -4.69 -3.04 0.01
CA VAL A 96 -4.22 -3.93 -1.07
C VAL A 96 -5.24 -3.99 -2.21
N ARG A 97 -6.52 -4.11 -1.87
CA ARG A 97 -7.60 -4.27 -2.84
C ARG A 97 -7.88 -2.99 -3.64
N THR A 98 -7.85 -1.84 -2.98
CA THR A 98 -8.36 -0.57 -3.52
C THR A 98 -7.27 0.43 -3.91
N GLY A 99 -6.13 0.36 -3.22
CA GLY A 99 -5.02 1.27 -3.39
C GLY A 99 -4.14 0.95 -4.60
N TYR A 100 -4.11 -0.32 -5.03
CA TYR A 100 -3.21 -0.77 -6.08
C TYR A 100 -3.89 -0.95 -7.44
N GLY A 101 -3.09 -0.78 -8.50
CA GLY A 101 -3.45 -1.11 -9.88
C GLY A 101 -2.23 -1.49 -10.69
N ILE A 102 -2.42 -2.02 -11.90
CA ILE A 102 -1.30 -2.35 -12.78
C ILE A 102 -0.69 -1.06 -13.33
N GLN A 103 0.62 -0.89 -13.14
CA GLN A 103 1.35 0.24 -13.71
C GLN A 103 1.24 0.24 -15.24
N LEU A 104 0.97 1.41 -15.80
CA LEU A 104 1.06 1.68 -17.23
C LEU A 104 2.43 2.26 -17.57
N LYS A 105 3.01 1.82 -18.68
CA LYS A 105 4.21 2.42 -19.28
C LYS A 105 3.91 2.69 -20.75
N ASN A 106 4.00 3.96 -21.16
CA ASN A 106 3.56 4.39 -22.50
C ASN A 106 2.12 3.93 -22.81
N ASN A 107 1.21 4.10 -21.85
CA ASN A 107 -0.20 3.69 -21.89
C ASN A 107 -0.48 2.18 -21.98
N LEU A 108 0.55 1.32 -21.96
CA LEU A 108 0.38 -0.14 -21.99
C LEU A 108 0.53 -0.75 -20.58
N PRO A 109 -0.30 -1.74 -20.21
CA PRO A 109 -0.17 -2.49 -18.97
C PRO A 109 1.20 -3.17 -18.84
N THR A 110 1.71 -3.22 -17.60
CA THR A 110 2.95 -3.90 -17.26
C THR A 110 2.69 -5.07 -16.30
N ASN A 111 3.72 -5.81 -15.90
CA ASN A 111 3.60 -6.91 -14.94
C ASN A 111 3.82 -6.43 -13.49
N LYS A 112 3.48 -5.17 -13.19
CA LYS A 112 3.75 -4.51 -11.92
C LYS A 112 2.50 -3.90 -11.31
N PHE A 113 2.27 -4.16 -10.02
CA PHE A 113 1.32 -3.40 -9.21
C PHE A 113 1.97 -2.19 -8.54
N SER A 114 1.25 -1.07 -8.48
CA SER A 114 1.69 0.14 -7.81
C SER A 114 0.51 0.84 -7.13
N LYS A 115 0.77 1.46 -5.97
CA LYS A 115 -0.13 2.37 -5.25
C LYS A 115 0.22 3.85 -5.46
N ASP A 116 1.38 4.15 -6.06
CA ASP A 116 1.85 5.51 -6.36
C ASP A 116 0.89 6.30 -7.26
N ASP A 117 0.47 7.48 -6.80
CA ASP A 117 -0.42 8.39 -7.50
C ASP A 117 0.27 9.15 -8.65
N LEU A 118 1.61 9.17 -8.67
CA LEU A 118 2.39 9.75 -9.76
C LEU A 118 2.50 8.80 -10.96
N ILE A 119 2.09 7.55 -10.81
CA ILE A 119 2.17 6.52 -11.84
C ILE A 119 0.75 6.24 -12.37
N SER A 120 0.60 6.35 -13.70
CA SER A 120 -0.65 5.94 -14.36
C SER A 120 -0.90 4.45 -14.18
N ARG A 121 -2.14 4.07 -13.84
CA ARG A 121 -2.48 2.70 -13.47
C ARG A 121 -3.76 2.23 -14.13
N ALA A 122 -3.74 1.00 -14.61
CA ALA A 122 -4.90 0.22 -14.98
C ALA A 122 -5.58 -0.31 -13.71
N LYS A 123 -6.79 0.15 -13.43
CA LYS A 123 -7.64 -0.36 -12.33
C LYS A 123 -8.76 -1.22 -12.90
N GLY A 124 -9.19 -2.19 -12.12
CA GLY A 124 -10.29 -3.06 -12.48
C GLY A 124 -10.55 -4.11 -11.41
N ASN A 125 -11.78 -4.60 -11.34
CA ASN A 125 -12.19 -5.57 -10.32
C ASN A 125 -11.32 -6.85 -10.33
N TRP A 126 -10.80 -7.24 -11.49
CA TRP A 126 -9.90 -8.40 -11.60
C TRP A 126 -8.58 -8.18 -10.85
N GLY A 127 -7.98 -6.98 -10.93
CA GLY A 127 -6.70 -6.68 -10.30
C GLY A 127 -6.83 -6.62 -8.77
N SER A 128 -7.90 -5.98 -8.31
CA SER A 128 -8.28 -5.97 -6.89
C SER A 128 -8.51 -7.38 -6.33
N ARG A 129 -9.25 -8.24 -7.05
CA ARG A 129 -9.47 -9.64 -6.62
C ARG A 129 -8.19 -10.45 -6.61
N TYR A 130 -7.33 -10.24 -7.61
CA TYR A 130 -6.04 -10.94 -7.71
C TYR A 130 -5.14 -10.60 -6.52
N LEU A 131 -5.00 -9.31 -6.21
CA LEU A 131 -4.22 -8.83 -5.07
C LEU A 131 -4.78 -9.30 -3.73
N SER A 132 -6.09 -9.17 -3.51
CA SER A 132 -6.73 -9.68 -2.28
C SER A 132 -6.58 -11.19 -2.14
N GLY A 133 -6.61 -11.95 -3.24
CA GLY A 133 -6.36 -13.39 -3.23
C GLY A 133 -4.95 -13.72 -2.75
N ILE A 134 -3.94 -13.11 -3.36
CA ILE A 134 -2.54 -13.30 -2.95
C ILE A 134 -2.31 -12.86 -1.50
N CYS A 135 -2.84 -11.70 -1.10
CA CYS A 135 -2.76 -11.22 0.29
C CYS A 135 -3.42 -12.22 1.27
N GLY A 136 -4.60 -12.71 0.91
CA GLY A 136 -5.36 -13.72 1.65
C GLY A 136 -4.58 -15.00 1.87
N ASP A 137 -3.95 -15.51 0.82
CA ASP A 137 -3.15 -16.73 0.86
C ASP A 137 -1.90 -16.53 1.72
N ILE A 138 -1.21 -15.39 1.58
CA ILE A 138 -0.04 -15.06 2.41
C ILE A 138 -0.41 -15.04 3.89
N TYR A 139 -1.43 -14.29 4.30
CA TYR A 139 -1.72 -14.16 5.73
C TYR A 139 -2.28 -15.45 6.33
N ARG A 140 -3.11 -16.20 5.58
CA ARG A 140 -3.74 -17.42 6.09
C ARG A 140 -2.76 -18.57 6.25
N ASP A 141 -1.84 -18.71 5.30
CA ASP A 141 -0.97 -19.89 5.24
C ASP A 141 0.40 -19.62 5.90
N HIS A 142 0.76 -18.35 6.15
CA HIS A 142 2.08 -17.95 6.65
C HIS A 142 2.02 -16.97 7.84
N GLU A 143 1.01 -17.10 8.71
CA GLU A 143 0.87 -16.25 9.91
C GLU A 143 2.13 -16.26 10.79
N ASP A 144 2.71 -17.44 11.04
CA ASP A 144 3.88 -17.59 11.90
C ASP A 144 5.09 -16.81 11.35
N ASP A 145 5.37 -16.92 10.05
CA ASP A 145 6.45 -16.20 9.37
C ASP A 145 6.25 -14.68 9.46
N LEU A 146 5.01 -14.20 9.22
CA LEU A 146 4.67 -12.78 9.29
C LEU A 146 4.89 -12.23 10.71
N MET A 147 4.52 -13.00 11.74
CA MET A 147 4.64 -12.61 13.13
C MET A 147 6.06 -12.71 13.69
N GLU A 148 6.85 -13.67 13.23
CA GLU A 148 8.26 -13.81 13.56
C GLU A 148 9.06 -12.62 13.00
N HIS A 149 8.83 -12.29 11.72
CA HIS A 149 9.63 -11.29 11.01
C HIS A 149 9.05 -9.87 11.01
N GLN A 150 7.93 -9.62 11.68
CA GLN A 150 7.26 -8.31 11.73
C GLN A 150 8.16 -7.13 12.15
N ARG A 151 9.33 -7.38 12.74
CA ARG A 151 10.28 -6.35 13.19
C ARG A 151 11.39 -6.03 12.20
N GLU A 152 11.53 -6.82 11.15
CA GLU A 152 12.56 -6.62 10.16
C GLU A 152 12.37 -5.30 9.40
N PRO A 153 13.45 -4.71 8.86
CA PRO A 153 13.37 -3.64 7.88
C PRO A 153 12.45 -4.03 6.72
N LEU A 154 11.77 -3.05 6.10
CA LEU A 154 10.76 -3.34 5.07
C LEU A 154 11.30 -4.21 3.92
N LEU A 155 12.48 -3.88 3.39
CA LEU A 155 13.05 -4.63 2.26
C LEU A 155 13.39 -6.08 2.66
N ASP A 156 13.91 -6.28 3.87
CA ASP A 156 14.24 -7.60 4.40
C ASP A 156 12.96 -8.40 4.67
N TYR A 157 11.93 -7.76 5.22
CA TYR A 157 10.61 -8.35 5.44
C TYR A 157 9.99 -8.81 4.12
N VAL A 158 9.99 -7.96 3.09
CA VAL A 158 9.46 -8.32 1.76
C VAL A 158 10.24 -9.49 1.17
N GLY A 159 11.56 -9.50 1.30
CA GLY A 159 12.40 -10.62 0.88
C GLY A 159 12.04 -11.93 1.59
N LEU A 160 12.02 -11.92 2.92
CA LEU A 160 11.69 -13.08 3.75
C LEU A 160 10.31 -13.64 3.40
N ILE A 161 9.28 -12.79 3.36
CA ILE A 161 7.93 -13.25 3.05
C ILE A 161 7.85 -13.74 1.61
N CYS A 162 8.19 -12.91 0.63
CA CYS A 162 7.89 -13.21 -0.77
C CYS A 162 8.80 -14.26 -1.41
N LYS A 163 10.06 -14.35 -0.99
CA LYS A 163 11.02 -15.29 -1.54
C LYS A 163 11.13 -16.55 -0.68
N ASP A 164 11.22 -16.40 0.64
CA ASP A 164 11.58 -17.53 1.51
C ASP A 164 10.35 -18.28 2.04
N ALA A 165 9.34 -17.56 2.54
CA ALA A 165 8.10 -18.14 3.07
C ALA A 165 7.16 -18.63 1.96
N VAL A 166 6.64 -17.72 1.13
CA VAL A 166 5.63 -18.06 0.09
C VAL A 166 6.22 -18.47 -1.26
N LYS A 167 7.51 -18.20 -1.49
CA LYS A 167 8.25 -18.59 -2.72
C LYS A 167 7.59 -18.11 -4.01
N LEU A 168 6.96 -16.94 -3.97
CA LEU A 168 6.36 -16.28 -5.14
C LEU A 168 7.38 -15.45 -5.92
N CYS A 169 8.46 -15.04 -5.26
CA CYS A 169 9.61 -14.37 -5.87
C CYS A 169 10.83 -15.28 -5.86
N ASP A 170 11.72 -15.07 -6.82
CA ASP A 170 13.10 -15.54 -6.81
C ASP A 170 14.06 -14.34 -6.63
N ALA A 171 15.37 -14.62 -6.52
CA ALA A 171 16.36 -13.56 -6.35
C ALA A 171 16.32 -12.51 -7.49
N GLN A 172 16.11 -12.97 -8.73
CA GLN A 172 16.09 -12.09 -9.90
C GLN A 172 14.88 -11.15 -9.90
N THR A 173 13.70 -11.67 -9.57
CA THR A 173 12.44 -10.90 -9.54
C THR A 173 12.35 -9.98 -8.32
N LEU A 174 13.01 -10.33 -7.21
CA LEU A 174 13.09 -9.45 -6.05
C LEU A 174 13.99 -8.22 -6.32
N GLU A 175 15.13 -8.43 -6.96
CA GLU A 175 16.06 -7.37 -7.37
C GLU A 175 15.53 -6.50 -8.52
N ASP A 176 14.50 -6.99 -9.24
CA ASP A 176 13.87 -6.23 -10.30
C ASP A 176 13.15 -5.00 -9.71
N LYS A 177 13.81 -3.84 -9.86
CA LYS A 177 13.26 -2.53 -9.49
C LYS A 177 11.97 -2.21 -10.24
N ALA A 178 11.66 -2.92 -11.32
CA ALA A 178 10.41 -2.81 -12.04
C ALA A 178 9.24 -3.55 -11.38
N LEU A 179 9.42 -4.31 -10.29
CA LEU A 179 8.35 -5.17 -9.73
C LEU A 179 7.73 -4.73 -8.38
N GLY A 180 8.19 -3.62 -7.76
CA GLY A 180 7.60 -3.12 -6.50
C GLY A 180 7.52 -1.59 -6.33
N ASP A 181 6.68 -1.15 -5.40
CA ASP A 181 6.48 0.26 -5.00
C ASP A 181 7.35 0.70 -3.82
N GLU A 182 8.28 -0.16 -3.43
CA GLU A 182 9.22 0.05 -2.33
C GLU A 182 10.18 1.23 -2.55
N ARG A 183 10.13 1.87 -3.73
CA ARG A 183 10.89 3.08 -4.06
C ARG A 183 10.46 4.30 -3.26
N GLY A 184 9.25 4.33 -2.70
CA GLY A 184 8.87 5.35 -1.71
C GLY A 184 9.67 5.26 -0.40
N PHE A 185 10.35 4.12 -0.18
CA PHE A 185 11.16 3.84 1.00
C PHE A 185 12.65 3.76 0.64
N GLU A 186 13.10 4.52 -0.35
CA GLU A 186 14.53 4.69 -0.61
C GLU A 186 15.20 5.03 0.71
N TYR A 187 15.99 4.07 1.22
CA TYR A 187 16.65 4.14 2.50
C TYR A 187 17.60 5.33 2.42
N ASP A 188 17.15 6.47 2.96
CA ASP A 188 18.05 7.57 3.21
C ASP A 188 19.07 7.00 4.21
N SER A 189 20.28 6.70 3.75
CA SER A 189 21.34 6.06 4.54
C SER A 189 21.76 6.88 5.76
N ASN A 190 21.17 8.07 5.93
CA ASN A 190 21.25 8.94 7.08
C ASN A 190 20.22 8.67 8.20
N GLY A 191 19.34 7.66 8.06
CA GLY A 191 18.50 7.18 9.16
C GLY A 191 17.29 8.06 9.52
N THR A 192 16.93 9.02 8.68
CA THR A 192 15.68 9.78 8.79
C THR A 192 14.62 9.13 7.89
N GLY A 193 14.11 7.97 8.32
CA GLY A 193 13.07 7.25 7.59
C GLY A 193 11.92 8.16 7.21
N GLY A 194 11.64 8.25 5.91
CA GLY A 194 10.48 8.94 5.37
C GLY A 194 9.23 8.37 6.04
N GLN A 195 8.52 9.23 6.76
CA GLN A 195 7.32 8.85 7.47
C GLN A 195 6.24 8.59 6.41
N ALA A 196 5.91 7.32 6.18
CA ALA A 196 4.74 6.96 5.38
C ALA A 196 3.51 7.70 5.96
N PRO A 197 2.60 8.20 5.10
CA PRO A 197 1.39 8.85 5.57
C PRO A 197 0.65 7.89 6.50
N ALA A 198 0.26 8.38 7.67
CA ALA A 198 -0.46 7.56 8.65
C ALA A 198 -1.77 7.08 8.01
N LEU A 199 -1.88 5.78 7.77
CA LEU A 199 -3.14 5.11 7.50
C LEU A 199 -4.03 5.30 8.74
N ASN A 200 -4.89 6.31 8.71
CA ASN A 200 -5.96 6.50 9.69
C ASN A 200 -7.03 5.44 9.43
N VAL A 201 -6.73 4.20 9.82
CA VAL A 201 -7.77 3.17 9.97
C VAL A 201 -8.48 3.46 11.28
N GLU A 202 -9.53 4.27 11.22
CA GLU A 202 -10.51 4.39 12.30
C GLU A 202 -11.28 3.06 12.36
N VAL A 203 -10.85 2.16 13.23
CA VAL A 203 -11.62 0.98 13.61
C VAL A 203 -12.70 1.47 14.58
N GLU A 204 -13.93 1.65 14.09
CA GLU A 204 -15.09 1.82 14.98
C GLU A 204 -15.31 0.49 15.73
N LEU A 205 -15.16 0.55 17.06
CA LEU A 205 -15.42 -0.56 18.01
C LEU A 205 -16.89 -0.58 18.43
#